data_AF-A0A1F8PZC0-F1
#
_entry.id   AF-A0A1F8PZC0-F1
#
_cell.length_a   1.000
_cell.length_b   1.000
_cell.length_c   1.000
_cell.angle_alpha   90.00
_cell.angle_beta   90.00
_cell.angle_gamma   90.00
#
_symmetry.space_group_name_H-M   'P 1'
#
loop_
_entity.id
_entity.type
_entity.pdbx_description
1 polymer ?
#
loop_
_entity_poly.entity_id
_entity_poly.type
_entity_poly.pdbx_seq_one_letter_code
_entity_poly.pdbx_strand_id
1 'polypeptide(L)'
;MAKVRRFEELVCWQKARQLANVVHGLTSHPNFARDYKLRGQIQSAAGSAMHNIAEGGDAGTEAEFVRFLKIARRSCSEVQSQLYLALDLKYITEAELKPAYHLDDEVKRLINGLIADLQNDNQAGHSTKQTRELPASYPTTDHSSDSNETSDH
;
A
#
# COMPACT_ATOMS: atom_id res chain seq x y z
N MET A 1 -2.90 -18.28 7.08
CA MET A 1 -1.69 -18.35 6.23
C MET A 1 -1.96 -17.48 5.01
N ALA A 2 -1.24 -16.37 4.85
CA ALA A 2 -1.41 -15.51 3.69
C ALA A 2 -0.92 -16.26 2.44
N LYS A 3 -1.87 -16.53 1.54
CA LYS A 3 -1.67 -17.15 0.24
C LYS A 3 -0.64 -16.33 -0.53
N VAL A 4 0.34 -16.98 -1.17
CA VAL A 4 1.27 -16.30 -2.09
C VAL A 4 0.44 -15.49 -3.09
N ARG A 5 0.46 -14.16 -2.96
CA ARG A 5 -0.29 -13.24 -3.81
C ARG A 5 0.63 -12.82 -4.94
N ARG A 6 0.52 -13.49 -6.08
CA ARG A 6 1.16 -13.01 -7.31
C ARG A 6 0.65 -11.61 -7.61
N PHE A 7 1.53 -10.68 -8.00
CA PHE A 7 1.12 -9.29 -8.24
C PHE A 7 0.07 -9.19 -9.36
N GLU A 8 0.03 -10.15 -10.27
CA GLU A 8 -0.96 -10.24 -11.36
C GLU A 8 -2.40 -10.42 -10.84
N GLU A 9 -2.57 -10.88 -9.60
CA GLU A 9 -3.86 -11.03 -8.94
C GLU A 9 -4.34 -9.72 -8.28
N LEU A 10 -3.46 -8.72 -8.17
CA LEU A 10 -3.81 -7.41 -7.61
C LEU A 10 -4.59 -6.59 -8.64
N VAL A 11 -5.83 -6.22 -8.30
CA VAL A 11 -6.68 -5.39 -9.16
C VAL A 11 -6.03 -4.03 -9.45
N CYS A 12 -5.34 -3.44 -8.47
CA CYS A 12 -4.58 -2.19 -8.70
C CYS A 12 -3.48 -2.35 -9.76
N TRP A 13 -2.78 -3.49 -9.78
CA TRP A 13 -1.76 -3.78 -10.81
C TRP A 13 -2.39 -3.95 -12.19
N GLN A 14 -3.49 -4.71 -12.29
CA GLN A 14 -4.19 -4.92 -13.55
C GLN A 14 -4.65 -3.60 -14.17
N LYS A 15 -5.20 -2.70 -13.33
CA LYS A 15 -5.62 -1.36 -13.74
C LYS A 15 -4.43 -0.45 -14.08
N ALA A 16 -3.33 -0.53 -13.34
CA ALA A 16 -2.10 0.21 -13.67
C ALA A 16 -1.51 -0.24 -15.02
N ARG A 17 -1.55 -1.54 -15.31
CA ARG A 17 -1.18 -2.08 -16.63
C ARG A 17 -2.10 -1.56 -17.74
N GLN A 18 -3.40 -1.50 -17.50
CA GLN A 18 -4.34 -0.91 -18.44
C GLN A 18 -4.04 0.58 -18.66
N LEU A 19 -3.73 1.32 -17.60
CA LEU A 19 -3.34 2.73 -17.67
C LEU A 19 -2.09 2.93 -18.54
N ALA A 20 -1.06 2.11 -18.33
CA ALA A 20 0.16 2.15 -19.15
C ALA A 20 -0.16 1.96 -20.64
N ASN A 21 -1.01 0.99 -20.99
CA ASN A 21 -1.43 0.77 -22.37
C ASN A 21 -2.21 1.96 -22.95
N VAL A 22 -3.12 2.56 -22.18
CA VAL A 22 -3.86 3.76 -22.60
C VAL A 22 -2.91 4.93 -22.85
N VAL A 23 -1.96 5.17 -21.96
CA VAL A 23 -0.93 6.21 -22.12
C VAL A 23 -0.09 5.97 -23.37
N HIS A 24 0.32 4.73 -23.64
CA HIS A 24 1.02 4.37 -24.87
C HIS A 24 0.16 4.63 -26.13
N GLY A 25 -1.14 4.36 -26.07
CA GLY A 25 -2.08 4.71 -27.13
C GLY A 25 -2.15 6.22 -27.39
N LEU A 26 -2.39 7.02 -26.35
CA LEU A 26 -2.47 8.48 -26.43
C LEU A 26 -1.18 9.10 -26.98
N THR A 27 -0.03 8.60 -26.53
CA THR A 27 1.27 9.10 -26.97
C THR A 27 1.68 8.66 -28.38
N SER A 28 0.92 7.76 -29.00
CA SER A 28 1.14 7.34 -30.38
C SER A 28 0.49 8.28 -31.41
N HIS A 29 -0.35 9.24 -30.98
CA HIS A 29 -0.91 10.25 -31.88
C HIS A 29 0.19 11.09 -32.54
N PRO A 30 0.09 11.47 -33.83
CA PRO A 30 1.18 12.10 -34.58
C PRO A 30 1.77 13.37 -33.94
N ASN A 31 0.93 14.17 -33.29
CA ASN A 31 1.38 15.40 -32.62
C ASN A 31 2.11 15.09 -31.30
N PHE A 32 1.56 14.20 -30.49
CA PHE A 32 2.17 13.79 -29.22
C PHE A 32 3.46 12.99 -29.46
N ALA A 33 3.47 12.10 -30.45
CA ALA A 33 4.60 11.23 -30.75
C ALA A 33 5.90 11.97 -31.08
N ARG A 34 5.81 13.24 -31.50
CA ARG A 34 6.95 14.10 -31.84
C ARG A 34 7.58 14.79 -30.63
N ASP A 35 6.85 14.94 -29.52
CA ASP A 35 7.41 15.42 -28.25
C ASP A 35 7.99 14.24 -27.46
N TYR A 36 9.20 13.84 -27.84
CA TYR A 36 9.89 12.71 -27.23
C TYR A 36 10.07 12.85 -25.71
N LYS A 37 10.19 14.08 -25.21
CA LYS A 37 10.40 14.34 -23.79
C LYS A 37 9.11 14.09 -23.02
N LEU A 38 8.03 14.76 -23.36
CA LEU A 38 6.75 14.60 -22.67
C LEU A 38 6.22 13.17 -22.82
N ARG A 39 6.32 12.60 -24.03
CA ARG A 39 5.99 11.21 -24.30
C ARG A 39 6.75 10.25 -23.38
N GLY A 40 8.08 10.41 -23.30
CA GLY A 40 8.92 9.54 -22.49
C GLY A 40 8.60 9.66 -21.00
N GLN A 41 8.34 10.89 -20.53
CA GLN A 41 8.00 11.15 -19.13
C GLN A 41 6.68 10.48 -18.73
N ILE A 42 5.63 10.59 -19.56
CA ILE A 42 4.32 9.99 -19.23
C ILE A 42 4.29 8.48 -19.37
N GLN A 43 4.97 7.93 -20.36
CA GLN A 43 5.14 6.48 -20.47
C GLN A 43 5.92 5.92 -19.28
N SER A 44 6.98 6.61 -18.85
CA SER A 44 7.79 6.19 -17.70
C SER A 44 7.00 6.28 -16.39
N ALA A 45 6.21 7.34 -16.18
CA ALA A 45 5.36 7.49 -15.00
C ALA A 45 4.29 6.38 -14.95
N ALA A 46 3.60 6.12 -16.06
CA ALA A 46 2.58 5.08 -16.12
C ALA A 46 3.19 3.67 -15.91
N GLY A 47 4.33 3.39 -16.53
CA GLY A 47 5.09 2.16 -16.29
C GLY A 47 5.53 2.03 -14.83
N SER A 48 6.06 3.10 -14.23
CA SER A 48 6.48 3.14 -12.82
C SER A 48 5.34 2.81 -11.85
N ALA A 49 4.12 3.26 -12.12
CA ALA A 49 2.95 2.89 -11.32
C ALA A 49 2.75 1.36 -11.30
N MET A 50 2.80 0.71 -12.46
CA MET A 50 2.68 -0.75 -12.59
C MET A 50 3.87 -1.48 -11.96
N HIS A 51 5.10 -1.05 -12.24
CA HIS A 51 6.33 -1.70 -11.74
C HIS A 51 6.43 -1.66 -10.22
N ASN A 52 6.16 -0.50 -9.60
CA ASN A 52 6.23 -0.38 -8.14
C ASN A 52 5.18 -1.25 -7.45
N ILE A 53 3.98 -1.46 -8.02
CA ILE A 53 3.00 -2.39 -7.44
C ILE A 53 3.54 -3.83 -7.48
N ALA A 54 4.17 -4.23 -8.59
CA ALA A 54 4.76 -5.57 -8.72
C ALA A 54 5.94 -5.78 -7.77
N GLU A 55 6.91 -4.85 -7.76
CA GLU A 55 8.07 -4.86 -6.86
C GLU A 55 7.65 -4.87 -5.39
N GLY A 56 6.60 -4.12 -5.04
CA GLY A 56 6.01 -4.15 -3.71
C GLY A 56 5.36 -5.49 -3.36
N GLY A 57 4.72 -6.15 -4.32
CA GLY A 57 4.10 -7.47 -4.13
C GLY A 57 5.12 -8.56 -3.81
N ASP A 58 6.35 -8.41 -4.30
CA ASP A 58 7.49 -9.28 -4.01
C ASP A 58 8.30 -8.82 -2.78
N ALA A 59 7.86 -7.78 -2.07
CA ALA A 59 8.56 -7.27 -0.89
C ALA A 59 8.49 -8.26 0.30
N GLY A 60 9.55 -8.30 1.10
CA GLY A 60 9.64 -9.22 2.24
C GLY A 60 8.77 -8.84 3.44
N THR A 61 8.20 -7.63 3.46
CA THR A 61 7.37 -7.12 4.56
C THR A 61 6.23 -6.23 4.07
N GLU A 62 5.12 -6.18 4.84
CA GLU A 62 3.99 -5.29 4.54
C GLU A 62 4.37 -3.80 4.58
N ALA A 63 5.30 -3.43 5.46
CA ALA A 63 5.78 -2.05 5.56
C ALA A 63 6.51 -1.61 4.28
N GLU A 64 7.33 -2.50 3.71
CA GLU A 64 7.99 -2.24 2.43
C GLU A 64 6.98 -2.24 1.28
N PHE A 65 6.01 -3.16 1.27
CA PHE A 65 4.96 -3.15 0.27
C PHE A 65 4.20 -1.81 0.27
N VAL A 66 3.79 -1.32 1.45
CA VAL A 66 3.16 0.00 1.60
C VAL A 66 4.05 1.14 1.07
N ARG A 67 5.37 1.06 1.25
CA ARG A 67 6.31 2.04 0.68
C ARG A 67 6.25 2.06 -0.84
N PHE A 68 6.32 0.89 -1.48
CA PHE A 68 6.21 0.76 -2.93
C PHE A 68 4.85 1.23 -3.46
N LEU A 69 3.76 0.88 -2.79
CA LEU A 69 2.41 1.37 -3.14
C LEU A 69 2.30 2.90 -3.08
N LYS A 70 2.94 3.55 -2.09
CA LYS A 70 3.00 5.01 -2.02
C LYS A 70 3.77 5.62 -3.20
N ILE A 71 4.83 4.96 -3.68
CA ILE A 71 5.58 5.40 -4.87
C ILE A 71 4.70 5.24 -6.11
N ALA A 72 4.05 4.08 -6.30
CA ALA A 72 3.13 3.86 -7.40
C ALA A 72 2.03 4.93 -7.47
N ARG A 73 1.45 5.30 -6.31
CA ARG A 73 0.45 6.37 -6.21
C ARG A 73 1.00 7.74 -6.61
N ARG A 74 2.28 8.04 -6.32
CA ARG A 74 2.94 9.29 -6.76
C ARG A 74 3.12 9.30 -8.27
N SER A 75 3.53 8.18 -8.86
CA SER A 75 3.62 8.05 -10.32
C SER A 75 2.27 8.25 -11.02
N CYS A 76 1.15 7.81 -10.42
CA CYS A 76 -0.19 8.13 -10.93
C CYS A 76 -0.46 9.65 -10.94
N SER A 77 -0.10 10.37 -9.87
CA SER A 77 -0.20 11.84 -9.85
C SER A 77 0.65 12.53 -10.93
N GLU A 78 1.82 11.96 -11.26
CA GLU A 78 2.64 12.45 -12.39
C GLU A 78 1.95 12.24 -13.73
N VAL A 79 1.34 11.05 -13.95
CA VAL A 79 0.52 10.79 -15.14
C VAL A 79 -0.61 11.80 -15.25
N GLN A 80 -1.37 12.04 -14.18
CA GLN A 80 -2.44 13.05 -14.16
C GLN A 80 -1.95 14.44 -14.56
N SER A 81 -0.81 14.87 -14.01
CA SER A 81 -0.23 16.17 -14.33
C SER A 81 0.19 16.26 -15.80
N GLN A 82 0.76 15.20 -16.36
CA GLN A 82 1.21 15.17 -17.75
C GLN A 82 0.07 15.01 -18.75
N LEU A 83 -1.04 14.36 -18.38
CA LEU A 83 -2.28 14.36 -19.17
C LEU A 83 -2.82 15.77 -19.34
N TYR A 84 -2.87 16.58 -18.28
CA TYR A 84 -3.27 17.99 -18.39
C TYR A 84 -2.31 18.80 -19.27
N LEU A 85 -1.00 18.62 -19.11
CA LEU A 85 -0.03 19.29 -19.98
C LEU A 85 -0.22 18.89 -21.46
N ALA A 86 -0.49 17.61 -21.74
CA ALA A 86 -0.79 17.15 -23.09
C ALA A 86 -2.09 17.76 -23.64
N LEU A 87 -3.11 17.98 -22.80
CA LEU A 87 -4.33 18.70 -23.18
C LEU A 87 -4.03 20.17 -23.51
N ASP A 88 -3.26 20.86 -22.66
CA ASP A 88 -2.91 22.28 -22.85
C ASP A 88 -2.12 22.51 -24.14
N LEU A 89 -1.22 21.56 -24.47
CA LEU A 89 -0.46 21.53 -25.72
C LEU A 89 -1.27 21.05 -26.93
N LYS A 90 -2.55 20.70 -26.74
CA LYS A 90 -3.46 20.17 -27.77
C LYS A 90 -2.95 18.89 -28.43
N TYR A 91 -2.21 18.08 -27.68
CA TYR A 91 -1.75 16.76 -28.11
C TYR A 91 -2.82 15.69 -27.95
N ILE A 92 -3.72 15.91 -27.00
CA ILE A 92 -4.93 15.12 -26.78
C ILE A 92 -6.13 16.06 -26.60
N THR A 93 -7.32 15.52 -26.75
CA THR A 93 -8.61 16.19 -26.51
C THR A 93 -9.13 15.91 -25.11
N GLU A 94 -10.12 16.69 -24.65
CA GLU A 94 -10.81 16.36 -23.38
C GLU A 94 -11.46 14.97 -23.40
N ALA A 95 -11.96 14.53 -24.56
CA ALA A 95 -12.60 13.23 -24.72
C ALA A 95 -11.60 12.08 -24.54
N GLU A 96 -10.33 12.31 -24.87
CA GLU A 96 -9.23 11.37 -24.67
C GLU A 96 -8.65 11.45 -23.24
N LEU A 97 -8.60 12.66 -22.67
CA LEU A 97 -8.12 12.87 -21.30
C LEU A 97 -9.02 12.20 -20.26
N LYS A 98 -10.35 12.41 -20.33
CA LYS A 98 -11.29 11.98 -19.27
C LYS A 98 -11.19 10.48 -18.96
N PRO A 99 -11.22 9.56 -19.94
CA PRO A 99 -11.09 8.12 -19.66
C PRO A 99 -9.75 7.75 -19.02
N ALA A 100 -8.64 8.30 -19.52
CA ALA A 100 -7.31 8.03 -18.97
C ALA A 100 -7.17 8.54 -17.53
N TYR A 101 -7.69 9.74 -17.25
CA TYR A 101 -7.68 10.33 -15.92
C TYR A 101 -8.54 9.53 -14.93
N HIS A 102 -9.74 9.11 -15.33
CA HIS A 102 -10.60 8.29 -14.48
C HIS A 102 -9.98 6.92 -14.16
N LEU A 103 -9.32 6.31 -15.14
CA LEU A 103 -8.59 5.07 -14.92
C LEU A 103 -7.42 5.26 -13.95
N ASP A 104 -6.68 6.36 -14.05
CA ASP A 104 -5.62 6.72 -13.09
C ASP A 104 -6.19 6.92 -11.67
N ASP A 105 -7.32 7.63 -11.53
CA ASP A 105 -7.97 7.82 -10.23
C ASP A 105 -8.46 6.49 -9.62
N GLU A 106 -8.97 5.58 -10.46
CA GLU A 106 -9.32 4.22 -10.05
C GLU A 106 -8.10 3.47 -9.50
N VAL A 107 -6.96 3.52 -10.19
CA VAL A 107 -5.69 2.93 -9.71
C VAL A 107 -5.31 3.51 -8.34
N LYS A 108 -5.35 4.83 -8.17
CA LYS A 108 -5.03 5.49 -6.90
C LYS A 108 -5.95 5.05 -5.76
N ARG A 109 -7.26 4.91 -6.02
CA ARG A 109 -8.23 4.42 -5.03
C ARG A 109 -7.95 2.98 -4.63
N LEU A 110 -7.68 2.09 -5.59
CA LEU A 110 -7.35 0.70 -5.33
C LEU A 110 -6.04 0.56 -4.54
N ILE A 111 -5.02 1.38 -4.86
CA ILE A 111 -3.79 1.46 -4.08
C ILE A 111 -4.06 1.88 -2.63
N ASN A 112 -4.86 2.94 -2.43
CA ASN A 112 -5.18 3.40 -1.08
C ASN A 112 -5.95 2.35 -0.27
N GLY A 113 -6.89 1.63 -0.90
CA GLY A 113 -7.60 0.51 -0.27
C GLY A 113 -6.64 -0.59 0.19
N LEU A 114 -5.74 -1.02 -0.70
CA LEU A 114 -4.74 -2.03 -0.36
C LEU A 114 -3.79 -1.57 0.76
N ILE A 115 -3.39 -0.29 0.77
CA ILE A 115 -2.58 0.26 1.87
C ILE A 115 -3.35 0.18 3.19
N ALA A 116 -4.63 0.54 3.20
CA ALA A 116 -5.46 0.50 4.41
C ALA A 116 -5.59 -0.95 4.93
N ASP A 117 -5.85 -1.91 4.04
CA ASP A 117 -5.95 -3.33 4.39
C ASP A 117 -4.65 -3.84 5.03
N LEU A 118 -3.50 -3.58 4.40
CA LEU A 118 -2.18 -3.99 4.92
C LEU A 118 -1.85 -3.33 6.27
N GLN A 119 -2.32 -2.11 6.52
CA GLN A 119 -2.08 -1.41 7.79
C GLN A 119 -2.99 -1.91 8.92
N ASN A 120 -4.22 -2.30 8.60
CA ASN A 120 -5.16 -2.86 9.57
C ASN A 120 -4.75 -4.27 10.02
N ASP A 121 -4.25 -5.10 9.11
CA ASP A 121 -3.74 -6.45 9.41
C ASP A 121 -2.56 -6.41 10.40
N ASN A 122 -1.68 -5.43 10.27
CA ASN A 122 -0.54 -5.25 11.16
C ASN A 122 -0.95 -4.83 12.60
N GLN A 123 -2.05 -4.10 12.76
CA GLN A 123 -2.57 -3.71 14.07
C GLN A 123 -3.30 -4.87 14.79
N ALA A 124 -4.01 -5.72 14.05
CA ALA A 124 -4.64 -6.92 14.60
C ALA A 124 -3.61 -7.93 15.13
N GLY A 125 -2.45 -8.04 14.48
CA GLY A 125 -1.33 -8.89 14.92
C GLY A 125 -0.67 -8.46 16.24
N HIS A 126 -0.77 -7.17 16.63
CA HIS A 126 -0.15 -6.64 17.85
C HIS A 126 -0.99 -6.82 19.13
N SER A 127 -2.29 -7.17 19.04
CA SER A 127 -3.17 -7.32 20.21
C SER A 127 -3.11 -8.69 20.91
N THR A 128 -2.30 -9.67 20.47
CA THR A 128 -2.31 -11.04 21.03
C THR A 128 -1.06 -11.41 21.85
N LYS A 129 -0.28 -10.44 22.34
CA LYS A 129 0.84 -10.69 23.28
C LYS A 129 0.69 -9.92 24.59
N GLN A 130 -0.42 -10.13 25.29
CA GLN A 130 -0.50 -9.84 26.72
C GLN A 130 -1.27 -10.96 27.42
N THR A 131 -0.70 -12.16 27.45
CA THR A 131 -1.12 -13.18 28.41
C THR A 131 -0.74 -12.69 29.80
N ARG A 132 -1.74 -12.27 30.57
CA ARG A 132 -1.68 -12.09 32.02
C ARG A 132 -1.22 -13.41 32.65
N GLU A 133 -0.01 -13.46 33.19
CA GLU A 133 0.29 -14.35 34.30
C GLU A 133 0.01 -13.59 35.60
N LEU A 134 -1.03 -14.02 36.32
CA LEU A 134 -1.24 -13.69 37.73
C LEU A 134 -0.80 -14.89 38.56
N PRO A 135 0.21 -14.79 39.44
CA PRO A 135 0.44 -15.85 40.41
C PRO A 135 -0.38 -15.62 41.69
N ALA A 136 -1.33 -16.54 41.87
CA ALA A 136 -1.82 -17.18 43.10
C ALA A 136 -1.91 -16.37 44.41
N SER A 137 -3.14 -16.07 44.82
CA SER A 137 -3.51 -15.90 46.24
C SER A 137 -3.49 -17.27 46.94
N TYR A 138 -2.72 -17.42 48.02
CA TYR A 138 -2.86 -18.55 48.95
C TYR A 138 -3.74 -18.16 50.15
N PRO A 139 -4.54 -19.10 50.70
CA PRO A 139 -5.43 -18.83 51.82
C PRO A 139 -4.67 -18.84 53.16
N THR A 140 -5.15 -18.02 54.08
CA THR A 140 -4.78 -18.01 55.50
C THR A 140 -5.35 -19.24 56.21
N THR A 141 -4.53 -19.94 56.99
CA THR A 141 -5.00 -20.74 58.13
C THR A 141 -4.20 -20.37 59.36
N ASP A 142 -4.92 -19.73 60.27
CA ASP A 142 -4.61 -19.54 61.68
C ASP A 142 -4.59 -20.91 62.39
N HIS A 143 -3.52 -21.18 63.15
CA HIS A 143 -3.59 -22.10 64.27
C HIS A 143 -2.76 -21.54 65.42
N SER A 144 -3.50 -21.08 66.43
CA SER A 144 -3.02 -20.67 67.74
C SER A 144 -2.62 -21.86 68.64
N SER A 145 -1.79 -21.51 69.65
CA SER A 145 -1.56 -22.17 70.94
C SER A 145 -0.39 -23.17 71.05
N ASP A 146 0.69 -22.78 71.74
CA ASP A 146 0.98 -23.05 73.17
C ASP A 146 2.48 -22.76 73.44
N SER A 147 2.87 -21.76 74.22
CA SER A 147 3.02 -21.67 75.69
C SER A 147 4.39 -22.14 76.24
N ASN A 148 4.96 -21.28 77.13
CA ASN A 148 6.03 -21.48 78.12
C ASN A 148 7.47 -21.76 77.62
N GLU A 149 8.57 -21.36 78.26
CA GLU A 149 8.88 -20.71 79.55
C GLU A 149 10.37 -20.27 79.53
N THR A 150 10.68 -19.19 80.27
CA THR A 150 11.93 -18.87 81.03
C THR A 150 13.33 -19.28 80.55
N SER A 151 14.28 -18.32 80.53
CA SER A 151 15.28 -18.16 81.62
C SER A 151 16.33 -17.07 81.28
N ASP A 152 16.68 -16.30 82.30
CA ASP A 152 17.81 -15.37 82.41
C ASP A 152 19.17 -16.00 82.02
N HIS A 153 20.03 -15.19 81.38
CA HIS A 153 21.37 -14.83 81.86
C HIS A 153 22.02 -13.73 80.99
#